data_AF-A0A8C7JRX7-F1
#
_entry.id   AF-A0A8C7JRX7-F1
#
_cell.length_a   1.000
_cell.length_b   1.000
_cell.length_c   1.000
_cell.angle_alpha   90.00
_cell.angle_beta   90.00
_cell.angle_gamma   90.00
#
_symmetry.space_group_name_H-M   'P 1'
#
loop_
_entity.id
_entity.type
_entity.pdbx_description
1 polymer ?
#
loop_
_entity_poly.entity_id
_entity_poly.type
_entity_poly.pdbx_seq_one_letter_code
_entity_poly.pdbx_strand_id
1 'polypeptide(L)'
;MIVITHSPIQKTLTRYGGNEHDGKLGRYISKPGKNVQLQENEIRGLCLKSREIFLSQPILLELETICLLLAYKIKYPENFFLLRGNHECASINRIYGFYDECKRRYNIKLWKTFTDCFNCLPIAAIVDEKIFCCHGGLSPDLQSMEQIRRVMRPTDVPDQGLLCDLLWSDPDKDVLGWGENDRGVSFTFGSEVVAKFLHKHDLDLICRAHQVVEDGYEFFAKRQLVTLFSAPNYCGEFDNAGAMMSVDETLMCSFQILKPAEKKKPNGSRPVTPPRNMVTKQGKK
;
A
#
# COMPACT_ATOMS: atom_id res chain seq x y z
N MET A 1 -2.85 1.18 -2.49
CA MET A 1 -1.87 2.26 -2.30
C MET A 1 -0.45 1.70 -2.16
N ILE A 2 0.53 2.26 -2.88
CA ILE A 2 1.97 2.01 -2.66
C ILE A 2 2.59 3.20 -1.95
N VAL A 3 3.43 2.96 -0.94
CA VAL A 3 4.19 3.98 -0.23
C VAL A 3 5.66 3.91 -0.65
N ILE A 4 6.22 5.03 -1.09
CA ILE A 4 7.65 5.16 -1.41
C ILE A 4 8.25 6.18 -0.45
N THR A 5 9.34 5.82 0.23
CA THR A 5 10.05 6.71 1.15
C THR A 5 11.50 6.88 0.73
N HIS A 6 12.05 8.06 0.95
CA HIS A 6 13.41 8.40 0.57
C HIS A 6 14.22 8.88 1.78
N SER A 7 15.37 8.27 2.06
CA SER A 7 16.28 8.70 3.14
C SER A 7 16.93 10.07 2.80
N PRO A 8 17.09 11.00 3.76
CA PRO A 8 17.60 12.36 3.47
C PRO A 8 19.06 12.45 3.00
N ILE A 9 19.75 11.33 2.75
CA ILE A 9 21.12 11.29 2.22
C ILE A 9 21.17 11.54 0.69
N GLN A 10 20.06 11.41 -0.05
CA GLN A 10 20.11 11.50 -1.52
C GLN A 10 19.09 12.47 -2.16
N LYS A 11 19.43 12.87 -3.38
CA LYS A 11 18.76 13.89 -4.19
C LYS A 11 17.74 13.24 -5.14
N THR A 12 16.59 13.93 -5.25
CA THR A 12 15.65 13.96 -6.39
C THR A 12 14.82 12.68 -6.67
N LEU A 13 13.63 12.59 -6.07
CA LEU A 13 12.49 12.03 -6.81
C LEU A 13 12.04 13.07 -7.83
N THR A 14 12.07 12.73 -9.12
CA THR A 14 11.45 13.59 -10.13
C THR A 14 9.94 13.53 -9.96
N ARG A 15 9.38 14.59 -9.35
CA ARG A 15 7.93 14.81 -9.27
C ARG A 15 7.40 15.12 -10.65
N TYR A 16 6.60 14.22 -11.22
CA TYR A 16 5.86 14.50 -12.44
C TYR A 16 4.43 14.92 -12.08
N GLY A 17 4.19 16.24 -12.02
CA GLY A 17 2.84 16.84 -12.02
C GLY A 17 2.57 17.88 -10.92
N GLY A 18 2.72 19.15 -11.28
CA GLY A 18 2.22 20.30 -10.52
C GLY A 18 2.62 21.62 -11.22
N ASN A 19 1.66 22.33 -11.80
CA ASN A 19 1.88 23.65 -12.41
C ASN A 19 2.16 24.70 -11.31
N GLU A 20 3.23 25.48 -11.49
CA GLU A 20 3.54 26.66 -10.68
C GLU A 20 2.63 27.83 -11.07
N HIS A 21 1.57 28.05 -10.29
CA HIS A 21 0.94 29.36 -10.18
C HIS A 21 0.28 29.46 -8.81
N ASP A 22 0.94 30.11 -7.83
CA ASP A 22 0.29 31.26 -7.19
C ASP A 22 1.27 32.11 -6.37
N GLY A 23 1.09 33.42 -6.50
CA GLY A 23 1.83 34.43 -5.77
C GLY A 23 1.15 34.80 -4.45
N LYS A 24 1.99 35.22 -3.50
CA LYS A 24 1.65 36.00 -2.30
C LYS A 24 0.82 35.29 -1.21
N LEU A 25 1.54 34.56 -0.34
CA LEU A 25 1.32 34.68 1.11
C LEU A 25 2.65 34.60 1.85
N GLY A 26 3.34 35.74 1.90
CA GLY A 26 4.52 35.91 2.74
C GLY A 26 4.13 36.19 4.19
N ARG A 27 4.94 35.64 5.10
CA ARG A 27 5.07 35.91 6.55
C ARG A 27 4.28 34.99 7.48
N TYR A 28 4.78 33.76 7.64
CA TYR A 28 5.29 33.19 8.90
C TYR A 28 6.17 31.97 8.53
N ILE A 29 7.35 32.25 7.96
CA ILE A 29 8.33 31.21 7.63
C ILE A 29 9.12 30.92 8.92
N SER A 30 8.73 29.88 9.65
CA SER A 30 9.71 29.17 10.48
C SER A 30 10.72 28.53 9.53
N LYS A 31 12.00 28.88 9.66
CA LYS A 31 13.09 28.40 8.79
C LYS A 31 12.96 26.90 8.45
N PRO A 32 13.00 26.50 7.17
CA PRO A 32 13.15 25.09 6.77
C PRO A 32 14.47 24.53 7.33
N GLY A 33 14.47 23.29 7.81
CA GLY A 33 15.69 22.57 8.18
C GLY A 33 16.06 22.54 9.67
N LYS A 34 15.12 22.74 10.61
CA LYS A 34 15.38 22.33 11.99
C LYS A 34 15.17 20.81 12.12
N ASN A 35 16.26 20.08 12.23
CA ASN A 35 16.24 18.65 12.57
C ASN A 35 15.41 18.44 13.83
N VAL A 36 14.46 17.51 13.78
CA VAL A 36 13.82 16.99 14.98
C VAL A 36 14.74 15.86 15.46
N GLN A 37 15.49 16.12 16.52
CA GLN A 37 16.33 15.12 17.18
C GLN A 37 15.40 14.18 17.96
N LEU A 38 14.92 13.12 17.30
CA LEU A 38 14.28 12.00 17.98
C LEU A 38 15.36 11.01 18.39
N GLN A 39 15.37 10.62 19.65
CA GLN A 39 16.22 9.55 20.14
C GLN A 39 15.77 8.23 19.51
N GLU A 40 16.71 7.31 19.30
CA GLU A 40 16.43 5.98 18.73
C GLU A 40 15.27 5.27 19.46
N ASN A 41 15.20 5.42 20.78
CA ASN A 41 14.13 4.84 21.60
C ASN A 41 12.74 5.45 21.32
N GLU A 42 12.68 6.73 20.93
CA GLU A 42 11.44 7.41 20.56
C GLU A 42 10.97 6.94 19.19
N ILE A 43 11.90 6.80 18.23
CA ILE A 43 11.62 6.25 16.90
C ILE A 43 11.15 4.80 17.04
N ARG A 44 11.84 3.99 17.83
CA ARG A 44 11.48 2.60 18.11
C ARG A 44 10.13 2.50 18.83
N GLY A 45 9.85 3.42 19.76
CA GLY A 45 8.55 3.53 20.43
C GLY A 45 7.42 3.84 19.46
N LEU A 46 7.64 4.78 18.53
CA LEU A 46 6.69 5.09 17.46
C LEU A 46 6.44 3.85 16.59
N CYS A 47 7.50 3.17 16.15
CA CYS A 47 7.37 1.95 15.34
C CYS A 47 6.61 0.83 16.06
N LEU A 48 6.93 0.58 17.33
CA LEU A 48 6.29 -0.47 18.13
C LEU A 48 4.82 -0.15 18.42
N LYS A 49 4.49 1.10 18.72
CA LYS A 49 3.10 1.50 19.01
C LYS A 49 2.24 1.52 17.76
N SER A 50 2.79 2.00 16.65
CA SER A 50 2.12 1.93 15.33
C SER A 50 1.83 0.48 14.97
N ARG A 51 2.82 -0.41 15.14
CA ARG A 51 2.68 -1.85 14.89
C ARG A 51 1.58 -2.51 15.73
N GLU A 52 1.49 -2.19 17.02
CA GLU A 52 0.44 -2.71 17.90
C GLU A 52 -0.95 -2.28 17.42
N ILE A 53 -1.11 -1.01 17.04
CA ILE A 53 -2.35 -0.45 16.51
C ILE A 53 -2.73 -1.17 15.21
N PHE A 54 -1.79 -1.27 14.25
CA PHE A 54 -2.02 -1.94 12.96
C PHE A 54 -2.39 -3.42 13.11
N LEU A 55 -1.81 -4.14 14.07
CA LEU A 55 -2.13 -5.55 14.32
C LEU A 55 -3.46 -5.75 15.04
N SER A 56 -3.99 -4.71 15.68
CA SER A 56 -5.28 -4.75 16.39
C SER A 56 -6.48 -4.36 15.51
N GLN A 57 -6.22 -3.88 14.29
CA GLN A 57 -7.21 -3.32 13.38
C GLN A 57 -7.50 -4.29 12.21
N PRO A 58 -8.76 -4.40 11.76
CA PRO A 58 -9.11 -5.00 10.48
C PRO A 58 -8.31 -4.41 9.31
N ILE A 59 -8.07 -5.21 8.28
CA ILE A 59 -7.05 -4.93 7.26
C ILE A 59 -7.46 -3.94 6.16
N LEU A 60 -8.73 -3.55 6.14
CA LEU A 60 -9.27 -2.61 5.15
C LEU A 60 -8.78 -1.19 5.45
N LEU A 61 -8.81 -0.29 4.46
CA LEU A 61 -8.47 1.12 4.66
C LEU A 61 -9.17 1.68 5.92
N GLU A 62 -8.42 1.87 6.99
CA GLU A 62 -8.91 2.53 8.20
C GLU A 62 -8.61 4.02 8.14
N LEU A 63 -9.50 4.82 8.74
CA LEU A 63 -9.32 6.27 8.80
C LEU A 63 -7.97 6.67 9.39
N GLU A 64 -7.52 5.97 10.43
CA GLU A 64 -6.21 6.17 11.08
C GLU A 64 -5.07 5.95 10.09
N THR A 65 -5.11 4.86 9.32
CA THR A 65 -4.07 4.50 8.36
C THR A 65 -3.91 5.60 7.33
N ILE A 66 -4.99 6.01 6.65
CA ILE A 66 -4.89 7.05 5.64
C ILE A 66 -4.54 8.42 6.25
N CYS A 67 -5.04 8.75 7.44
CA CYS A 67 -4.70 10.01 8.11
C CYS A 67 -3.20 10.08 8.46
N LEU A 68 -2.61 8.98 8.95
CA LEU A 68 -1.18 8.93 9.24
C LEU A 68 -0.33 9.08 7.96
N LEU A 69 -0.71 8.37 6.89
CA LEU A 69 -0.01 8.46 5.60
C LEU A 69 -0.08 9.88 5.02
N LEU A 70 -1.25 10.52 5.07
CA LEU A 70 -1.41 11.91 4.65
C LEU A 70 -0.64 12.88 5.55
N ALA A 71 -0.62 12.65 6.86
CA ALA A 71 0.17 13.46 7.80
C ALA A 71 1.67 13.36 7.49
N TYR A 72 2.19 12.16 7.19
CA TYR A 72 3.57 12.00 6.74
C TYR A 72 3.82 12.64 5.38
N LYS A 73 2.88 12.58 4.43
CA LYS A 73 3.00 13.29 3.16
C LYS A 73 3.09 14.81 3.35
N ILE A 74 2.31 15.38 4.26
CA ILE A 74 2.34 16.81 4.60
C ILE A 74 3.66 17.16 5.31
N LYS A 75 4.11 16.30 6.23
CA LYS A 75 5.31 16.55 7.05
C LYS A 75 6.61 16.39 6.27
N TYR A 76 6.66 15.41 5.37
CA TYR A 76 7.84 15.01 4.61
C TYR A 76 7.52 14.93 3.10
N PRO A 77 7.13 16.04 2.48
CA PRO A 77 6.59 16.02 1.12
C PRO A 77 7.61 15.52 0.08
N GLU A 78 8.90 15.74 0.29
CA GLU A 78 9.99 15.28 -0.61
C GLU A 78 10.56 13.90 -0.25
N ASN A 79 10.11 13.28 0.84
CA ASN A 79 10.66 12.03 1.35
C ASN A 79 9.60 10.95 1.55
N PHE A 80 8.32 11.28 1.37
CA PHE A 80 7.20 10.37 1.56
C PHE A 80 6.22 10.54 0.40
N PHE A 81 5.93 9.45 -0.29
CA PHE A 81 5.12 9.44 -1.52
C PHE A 81 4.09 8.33 -1.46
N LEU A 82 2.90 8.63 -1.98
CA LEU A 82 1.75 7.75 -1.99
C LEU A 82 1.27 7.62 -3.43
N LEU A 83 1.30 6.41 -3.99
CA LEU A 83 0.67 6.11 -5.28
C LEU A 83 -0.75 5.61 -5.08
N ARG A 84 -1.65 6.03 -5.97
CA ARG A 84 -3.03 5.58 -6.00
C ARG A 84 -3.09 4.06 -6.24
N GLY A 85 -3.95 3.37 -5.49
CA GLY A 85 -4.40 2.01 -5.80
C GLY A 85 -5.89 1.99 -6.16
N ASN A 86 -6.38 0.81 -6.55
CA ASN A 86 -7.77 0.65 -7.00
C ASN A 86 -8.81 0.89 -5.89
N HIS A 87 -8.44 0.76 -4.61
CA HIS A 87 -9.33 1.10 -3.48
C HIS A 87 -9.37 2.61 -3.18
N GLU A 88 -8.54 3.42 -3.81
CA GLU A 88 -8.57 4.88 -3.69
C GLU A 88 -9.47 5.51 -4.78
N CYS A 89 -10.66 4.94 -5.00
CA CYS A 89 -11.71 5.50 -5.84
C CYS A 89 -13.09 5.29 -5.21
N ALA A 90 -14.05 6.14 -5.58
CA ALA A 90 -15.35 6.20 -4.93
C ALA A 90 -16.15 4.89 -5.08
N SER A 91 -16.12 4.28 -6.27
CA SER A 91 -16.89 3.07 -6.58
C SER A 91 -16.47 1.89 -5.70
N ILE A 92 -15.16 1.68 -5.51
CA ILE A 92 -14.62 0.56 -4.73
C ILE A 92 -14.74 0.83 -3.23
N ASN A 93 -14.28 1.99 -2.75
CA ASN A 93 -14.29 2.25 -1.31
C ASN A 93 -15.70 2.52 -0.73
N ARG A 94 -16.70 2.69 -1.61
CA ARG A 94 -18.13 2.75 -1.23
C ARG A 94 -18.68 1.40 -0.75
N ILE A 95 -18.18 0.30 -1.30
CA ILE A 95 -18.66 -1.07 -1.03
C ILE A 95 -17.69 -1.87 -0.16
N TYR A 96 -16.40 -1.55 -0.21
CA TYR A 96 -15.37 -2.17 0.62
C TYR A 96 -15.04 -1.29 1.83
N GLY A 97 -16.04 -1.07 2.69
CA GLY A 97 -15.93 -0.64 4.09
C GLY A 97 -15.57 0.82 4.41
N PHE A 98 -14.72 1.49 3.61
CA PHE A 98 -14.22 2.84 3.96
C PHE A 98 -15.35 3.90 4.06
N TYR A 99 -16.32 3.86 3.14
CA TYR A 99 -17.50 4.72 3.22
C TYR A 99 -18.30 4.50 4.51
N ASP A 100 -18.54 3.24 4.87
CA ASP A 100 -19.34 2.90 6.05
C ASP A 100 -18.59 3.29 7.32
N GLU A 101 -17.25 3.17 7.34
CA GLU A 101 -16.43 3.67 8.44
C GLU A 101 -16.53 5.20 8.58
N CYS A 102 -16.34 5.95 7.49
CA CYS A 102 -16.50 7.41 7.48
C CYS A 102 -17.88 7.83 7.96
N LYS A 103 -18.93 7.18 7.46
CA LYS A 103 -20.33 7.45 7.82
C LYS A 103 -20.60 7.15 9.28
N ARG A 104 -20.09 6.03 9.80
CA ARG A 104 -20.30 5.58 11.17
C ARG A 104 -19.57 6.44 12.20
N ARG A 105 -18.32 6.82 11.92
CA ARG A 105 -17.46 7.56 12.87
C ARG A 105 -17.58 9.07 12.75
N TYR A 106 -17.94 9.56 11.56
CA TYR A 106 -18.02 10.98 11.25
C TYR A 106 -19.28 11.26 10.43
N ASN A 107 -19.15 11.47 9.11
CA ASN A 107 -20.26 11.73 8.21
C ASN A 107 -19.86 11.45 6.76
N ILE A 108 -20.86 11.43 5.86
CA ILE A 108 -20.69 11.20 4.43
C ILE A 108 -19.88 12.32 3.76
N LYS A 109 -19.92 13.55 4.29
CA LYS A 109 -19.15 14.67 3.73
C LYS A 109 -17.65 14.43 3.87
N LEU A 110 -17.20 13.83 4.97
CA LEU A 110 -15.79 13.44 5.15
C LEU A 110 -15.34 12.42 4.11
N TRP A 111 -16.15 11.40 3.83
CA TRP A 111 -15.85 10.43 2.77
C TRP A 111 -15.68 11.10 1.41
N LYS A 112 -16.56 12.06 1.06
CA LYS A 112 -16.43 12.84 -0.18
C LYS A 112 -15.10 13.62 -0.22
N THR A 113 -14.70 14.22 0.90
CA THR A 113 -13.41 14.92 0.99
C THR A 113 -12.22 13.97 0.81
N PHE A 114 -12.27 12.74 1.33
CA PHE A 114 -11.25 11.73 1.05
C PHE A 114 -11.24 11.34 -0.43
N THR A 115 -12.41 11.15 -1.05
CA THR A 115 -12.51 10.88 -2.49
C THR A 115 -11.90 12.00 -3.33
N ASP A 116 -12.16 13.27 -2.99
CA ASP A 116 -11.54 14.42 -3.67
C ASP A 116 -10.00 14.38 -3.55
N CYS A 117 -9.48 14.00 -2.37
CA CYS A 117 -8.05 13.79 -2.13
C CYS A 117 -7.49 12.63 -2.97
N PHE A 118 -8.17 11.49 -2.98
CA PHE A 118 -7.76 10.31 -3.74
C PHE A 118 -7.73 10.54 -5.24
N ASN A 119 -8.66 11.34 -5.77
CA ASN A 119 -8.69 11.75 -7.17
C ASN A 119 -7.45 12.57 -7.59
N CYS A 120 -6.66 13.06 -6.63
CA CYS A 120 -5.43 13.81 -6.85
C CYS A 120 -4.15 12.96 -6.66
N LEU A 121 -4.25 11.69 -6.24
CA LEU A 121 -3.06 10.86 -6.03
C LEU A 121 -2.32 10.58 -7.36
N PRO A 122 -0.98 10.56 -7.36
CA PRO A 122 -0.20 10.14 -8.51
C PRO A 122 -0.40 8.65 -8.81
N ILE A 123 -0.28 8.26 -10.07
CA ILE A 123 -0.64 6.91 -10.55
C ILE A 123 0.58 5.98 -10.63
N ALA A 124 1.75 6.53 -10.96
CA ALA A 124 2.99 5.78 -11.08
C ALA A 124 4.19 6.63 -10.62
N ALA A 125 5.31 5.96 -10.36
CA ALA A 125 6.60 6.57 -10.10
C ALA A 125 7.70 5.82 -10.87
N ILE A 126 8.82 6.50 -11.13
CA ILE A 126 10.05 5.87 -11.60
C ILE A 126 11.15 6.23 -10.58
N VAL A 127 11.80 5.21 -10.03
CA VAL A 127 12.92 5.36 -9.08
C VAL A 127 14.23 5.18 -9.84
N ASP A 128 15.11 6.18 -9.73
CA ASP A 128 16.44 6.25 -10.36
C ASP A 128 16.44 5.83 -11.83
N GLU A 129 15.40 6.23 -12.57
CA GLU A 129 15.23 5.94 -14.00
C GLU A 129 15.18 4.44 -14.37
N LYS A 130 15.16 3.53 -13.38
CA LYS A 130 15.29 2.07 -13.59
C LYS A 130 14.14 1.24 -13.03
N ILE A 131 13.44 1.70 -12.00
CA ILE A 131 12.34 0.95 -11.39
C ILE A 131 11.01 1.65 -11.62
N PHE A 132 10.12 1.05 -12.42
CA PHE A 132 8.77 1.55 -12.61
C PHE A 132 7.83 1.02 -11.54
N CYS A 133 7.15 1.92 -10.83
CA CYS A 133 6.25 1.60 -9.73
C CYS A 133 4.81 1.99 -10.07
N CYS A 134 3.87 1.06 -9.94
CA CYS A 134 2.43 1.30 -10.03
C CYS A 134 1.66 0.26 -9.18
N HIS A 135 0.40 0.51 -8.84
CA HIS A 135 -0.35 -0.41 -7.98
C HIS A 135 -0.78 -1.68 -8.71
N GLY A 136 -1.41 -1.54 -9.88
CA GLY A 136 -1.84 -2.64 -10.74
C GLY A 136 -0.66 -3.18 -11.55
N GLY A 137 -0.62 -2.91 -12.84
CA GLY A 137 0.48 -3.36 -13.67
C GLY A 137 0.55 -2.61 -14.98
N LEU A 138 0.88 -3.30 -16.05
CA LEU A 138 0.99 -2.71 -17.37
C LEU A 138 -0.38 -2.54 -18.04
N SER A 139 -0.43 -1.72 -19.08
CA SER A 139 -1.61 -1.54 -19.93
C SER A 139 -1.25 -1.77 -21.40
N PRO A 140 -2.11 -2.40 -22.21
CA PRO A 140 -1.92 -2.44 -23.66
C PRO A 140 -1.91 -1.04 -24.29
N ASP A 141 -2.56 -0.07 -23.64
CA ASP A 141 -2.61 1.33 -24.07
C ASP A 141 -1.33 2.10 -23.69
N LEU A 142 -0.47 1.56 -22.83
CA LEU A 142 0.75 2.25 -22.39
C LEU A 142 1.88 2.09 -23.40
N GLN A 143 2.03 3.09 -24.26
CA GLN A 143 3.07 3.16 -25.28
C GLN A 143 4.18 4.17 -24.94
N SER A 144 3.87 5.20 -24.17
CA SER A 144 4.80 6.23 -23.73
C SER A 144 4.45 6.71 -22.32
N MET A 145 5.48 7.01 -21.52
CA MET A 145 5.31 7.63 -20.20
C MET A 145 4.59 8.99 -20.26
N GLU A 146 4.62 9.67 -21.41
CA GLU A 146 3.84 10.89 -21.65
C GLU A 146 2.33 10.66 -21.49
N GLN A 147 1.82 9.47 -21.80
CA GLN A 147 0.40 9.16 -21.62
C GLN A 147 0.01 9.19 -20.14
N ILE A 148 0.88 8.70 -19.25
CA ILE A 148 0.69 8.80 -17.79
C ILE A 148 0.76 10.27 -17.34
N ARG A 149 1.74 11.04 -17.86
CA ARG A 149 1.92 12.45 -17.49
C ARG A 149 0.76 13.35 -17.91
N ARG A 150 0.04 13.00 -18.99
CA ARG A 150 -1.11 13.75 -19.50
C ARG A 150 -2.42 13.44 -18.77
N VAL A 151 -2.44 12.47 -17.85
CA VAL A 151 -3.61 12.22 -17.02
C VAL A 151 -3.85 13.43 -16.12
N MET A 152 -4.91 14.18 -16.43
CA MET A 152 -5.32 15.34 -15.65
C MET A 152 -5.89 14.91 -14.30
N ARG A 153 -5.59 15.69 -13.26
CA ARG A 153 -6.12 15.51 -11.90
C ARG A 153 -6.89 16.78 -11.50
N PRO A 154 -7.96 16.67 -10.68
CA PRO A 154 -8.54 15.43 -10.14
C PRO A 154 -9.25 14.59 -11.22
N THR A 155 -9.16 13.26 -11.12
CA THR A 155 -9.91 12.33 -11.99
C THR A 155 -10.40 11.14 -11.19
N ASP A 156 -11.56 10.59 -11.55
CA ASP A 156 -11.97 9.26 -11.05
C ASP A 156 -11.25 8.15 -11.84
N VAL A 157 -11.34 6.91 -11.36
CA VAL A 157 -10.82 5.73 -12.04
C VAL A 157 -11.88 5.20 -13.01
N PRO A 158 -11.62 5.17 -14.33
CA PRO A 158 -12.55 4.62 -15.30
C PRO A 158 -12.66 3.09 -15.14
N ASP A 159 -13.68 2.50 -15.76
CA ASP A 159 -13.91 1.06 -15.82
C ASP A 159 -12.95 0.34 -16.80
N GLN A 160 -12.38 1.06 -17.77
CA GLN A 160 -11.43 0.53 -18.75
C GLN A 160 -10.37 1.56 -19.17
N GLY A 161 -9.34 1.07 -19.89
CA GLY A 161 -8.25 1.87 -20.47
C GLY A 161 -7.09 2.14 -19.51
N LEU A 162 -6.11 2.91 -19.98
CA LEU A 162 -4.82 3.13 -19.31
C LEU A 162 -4.87 3.32 -17.79
N LEU A 163 -5.72 4.23 -17.28
CA LEU A 163 -5.78 4.50 -15.83
C LEU A 163 -6.38 3.33 -15.05
N CYS A 164 -7.37 2.64 -15.61
CA CYS A 164 -7.91 1.42 -15.02
C CYS A 164 -6.81 0.37 -14.94
N ASP A 165 -6.11 0.12 -16.04
CA ASP A 165 -5.12 -0.93 -16.13
C ASP A 165 -3.92 -0.75 -15.18
N LEU A 166 -3.40 0.49 -15.06
CA LEU A 166 -2.33 0.83 -14.12
C LEU A 166 -2.70 0.55 -12.64
N LEU A 167 -3.99 0.40 -12.34
CA LEU A 167 -4.53 0.15 -11.00
C LEU A 167 -5.08 -1.27 -10.82
N TRP A 168 -5.34 -2.02 -11.90
CA TRP A 168 -6.07 -3.29 -11.84
C TRP A 168 -5.40 -4.49 -12.53
N SER A 169 -4.49 -4.28 -13.48
CA SER A 169 -3.92 -5.40 -14.23
C SER A 169 -2.98 -6.24 -13.37
N ASP A 170 -2.87 -7.53 -13.71
CA ASP A 170 -2.08 -8.51 -12.98
C ASP A 170 -1.12 -9.29 -13.89
N PRO A 171 0.10 -9.63 -13.42
CA PRO A 171 0.97 -10.56 -14.15
C PRO A 171 0.40 -11.98 -14.09
N ASP A 172 0.54 -12.72 -15.20
CA ASP A 172 0.16 -14.13 -15.29
C ASP A 172 1.24 -14.93 -16.04
N LYS A 173 1.67 -16.05 -15.46
CA LYS A 173 2.72 -16.93 -16.01
C LYS A 173 2.22 -17.81 -17.15
N ASP A 174 0.91 -18.08 -17.18
CA ASP A 174 0.28 -19.00 -18.13
C ASP A 174 -0.26 -18.24 -19.36
N VAL A 175 -0.18 -16.90 -19.35
CA VAL A 175 -0.59 -16.01 -20.45
C VAL A 175 0.59 -15.63 -21.34
N LEU A 176 0.39 -15.75 -22.65
CA LEU A 176 1.23 -15.13 -23.68
C LEU A 176 0.58 -13.82 -24.12
N GLY A 177 1.32 -12.71 -24.06
CA GLY A 177 0.79 -11.40 -24.38
C GLY A 177 -0.17 -10.89 -23.30
N TRP A 178 -1.41 -10.60 -23.70
CA TRP A 178 -2.49 -10.09 -22.84
C TRP A 178 -3.60 -11.14 -22.74
N GLY A 179 -4.16 -11.29 -21.55
CA GLY A 179 -5.26 -12.21 -21.26
C GLY A 179 -6.41 -11.54 -20.53
N GLU A 180 -7.51 -12.28 -20.40
CA GLU A 180 -8.61 -11.88 -19.53
C GLU A 180 -8.18 -11.89 -18.06
N ASN A 181 -8.79 -11.03 -17.25
CA ASN A 181 -8.53 -10.95 -15.82
C ASN A 181 -9.73 -11.49 -15.04
N ASP A 182 -9.50 -12.48 -14.18
CA ASP A 182 -10.53 -13.13 -13.35
C ASP A 182 -11.28 -12.15 -12.43
N ARG A 183 -10.74 -10.94 -12.21
CA ARG A 183 -11.42 -9.86 -11.49
C ARG A 183 -12.59 -9.26 -12.27
N GLY A 184 -12.74 -9.57 -13.55
CA GLY A 184 -13.74 -8.99 -14.45
C GLY A 184 -13.45 -7.53 -14.82
N VAL A 185 -12.21 -7.08 -14.63
CA VAL A 185 -11.75 -5.71 -14.95
C VAL A 185 -10.28 -5.74 -15.37
N SER A 186 -9.93 -4.91 -16.36
CA SER A 186 -8.59 -4.85 -16.95
C SER A 186 -8.12 -6.21 -17.52
N PHE A 187 -6.81 -6.45 -17.54
CA PHE A 187 -6.15 -7.55 -18.24
C PHE A 187 -5.17 -8.28 -17.32
N THR A 188 -4.83 -9.50 -17.72
CA THR A 188 -3.58 -10.17 -17.30
C THR A 188 -2.48 -9.93 -18.34
N PHE A 189 -1.22 -9.99 -17.95
CA PHE A 189 -0.09 -9.84 -18.87
C PHE A 189 1.07 -10.82 -18.60
N GLY A 190 1.61 -11.36 -19.69
CA GLY A 190 2.68 -12.35 -19.67
C GLY A 190 4.07 -11.78 -19.45
N SER A 191 5.03 -12.67 -19.18
CA SER A 191 6.45 -12.31 -18.95
C SER A 191 7.10 -11.60 -20.14
N GLU A 192 6.66 -11.90 -21.35
CA GLU A 192 7.11 -11.23 -22.58
C GLU A 192 6.68 -9.76 -22.66
N VAL A 193 5.50 -9.41 -22.11
CA VAL A 193 5.01 -8.03 -22.07
C VAL A 193 5.90 -7.22 -21.12
N VAL A 194 6.24 -7.80 -19.97
CA VAL A 194 7.21 -7.23 -19.01
C VAL A 194 8.54 -6.97 -19.69
N ALA A 195 9.13 -7.99 -20.33
CA ALA A 195 10.44 -7.86 -20.97
C ALA A 195 10.45 -6.80 -22.10
N LYS A 196 9.41 -6.77 -22.95
CA LYS A 196 9.27 -5.78 -24.02
C LYS A 196 9.12 -4.36 -23.47
N PHE A 197 8.31 -4.18 -22.41
CA PHE A 197 8.11 -2.89 -21.77
C PHE A 197 9.40 -2.35 -21.18
N LEU A 198 10.10 -3.16 -20.39
CA LEU A 198 11.36 -2.77 -19.77
C LEU A 198 12.42 -2.39 -20.79
N HIS A 199 12.61 -3.23 -21.82
CA HIS A 199 13.55 -2.95 -22.91
C HIS A 199 13.19 -1.66 -23.67
N LYS A 200 11.90 -1.44 -23.97
CA LYS A 200 11.44 -0.24 -24.70
C LYS A 200 11.70 1.06 -23.93
N HIS A 201 11.63 1.01 -22.60
CA HIS A 201 11.73 2.18 -21.74
C HIS A 201 13.05 2.29 -20.96
N ASP A 202 14.04 1.43 -21.27
CA ASP A 202 15.33 1.34 -20.59
C ASP A 202 15.23 1.19 -19.06
N LEU A 203 14.30 0.34 -18.62
CA LEU A 203 14.04 0.03 -17.21
C LEU A 203 14.56 -1.37 -16.87
N ASP A 204 14.83 -1.59 -15.58
CA ASP A 204 15.34 -2.87 -15.07
C ASP A 204 14.26 -3.68 -14.33
N LEU A 205 13.30 -3.00 -13.69
CA LEU A 205 12.33 -3.63 -12.80
C LEU A 205 10.96 -2.94 -12.84
N ILE A 206 9.90 -3.76 -12.79
CA ILE A 206 8.56 -3.31 -12.41
C ILE A 206 8.32 -3.68 -10.95
N CYS A 207 7.98 -2.71 -10.11
CA CYS A 207 7.59 -2.92 -8.72
C CYS A 207 6.10 -2.62 -8.56
N ARG A 208 5.29 -3.61 -8.14
CA ARG A 208 3.83 -3.46 -8.12
C ARG A 208 3.14 -4.01 -6.88
N ALA A 209 1.88 -3.61 -6.73
CA ALA A 209 0.88 -3.84 -5.67
C ALA A 209 0.00 -5.10 -5.71
N HIS A 210 -1.22 -4.88 -5.18
CA HIS A 210 -2.52 -5.48 -5.55
C HIS A 210 -2.79 -6.97 -5.30
N GLN A 211 -1.84 -7.88 -5.52
CA GLN A 211 -2.04 -9.32 -5.28
C GLN A 211 -1.44 -9.74 -3.93
N VAL A 212 -2.22 -10.50 -3.16
CA VAL A 212 -1.72 -11.17 -1.95
C VAL A 212 -0.73 -12.26 -2.38
N VAL A 213 0.47 -12.25 -1.79
CA VAL A 213 1.53 -13.23 -2.05
C VAL A 213 2.07 -13.75 -0.72
N GLU A 214 2.47 -15.02 -0.68
CA GLU A 214 2.74 -15.76 0.57
C GLU A 214 3.76 -15.06 1.48
N ASP A 215 4.93 -14.70 0.96
CA ASP A 215 6.01 -14.07 1.72
C ASP A 215 5.90 -12.53 1.78
N GLY A 216 4.80 -11.97 1.31
CA GLY A 216 4.61 -10.52 1.16
C GLY A 216 5.40 -9.91 0.00
N TYR A 217 6.25 -10.69 -0.68
CA TYR A 217 6.81 -10.34 -1.98
C TYR A 217 6.89 -11.58 -2.89
N GLU A 218 6.80 -11.39 -4.20
CA GLU A 218 6.98 -12.46 -5.18
C GLU A 218 7.60 -11.91 -6.46
N PHE A 219 8.59 -12.63 -7.02
CA PHE A 219 9.19 -12.28 -8.29
C PHE A 219 8.48 -12.97 -9.46
N PHE A 220 8.39 -12.25 -10.57
CA PHE A 220 7.86 -12.71 -11.84
C PHE A 220 8.85 -12.38 -12.99
N ALA A 221 8.66 -13.03 -14.15
CA ALA A 221 9.41 -12.76 -15.38
C ALA A 221 10.93 -12.70 -15.17
N LYS A 222 11.54 -13.75 -14.61
CA LYS A 222 13.00 -13.81 -14.32
C LYS A 222 13.48 -12.62 -13.46
N ARG A 223 12.67 -12.24 -12.46
CA ARG A 223 12.91 -11.14 -11.51
C ARG A 223 12.82 -9.73 -12.13
N GLN A 224 12.27 -9.62 -13.33
CA GLN A 224 11.99 -8.33 -13.98
C GLN A 224 10.73 -7.64 -13.46
N LEU A 225 9.89 -8.36 -12.71
CA LEU A 225 8.77 -7.79 -11.96
C LEU A 225 8.77 -8.34 -10.54
N VAL A 226 8.44 -7.49 -9.57
CA VAL A 226 8.19 -7.87 -8.18
C VAL A 226 6.82 -7.37 -7.73
N THR A 227 6.02 -8.28 -7.18
CA THR A 227 4.79 -7.98 -6.46
C THR A 227 5.14 -7.78 -4.99
N LEU A 228 4.66 -6.70 -4.38
CA LEU A 228 4.75 -6.41 -2.95
C LEU A 228 3.36 -6.40 -2.33
N PHE A 229 3.25 -6.98 -1.14
CA PHE A 229 2.06 -6.96 -0.34
C PHE A 229 2.45 -6.76 1.12
N SER A 230 2.00 -5.65 1.74
CA SER A 230 2.48 -5.25 3.07
C SER A 230 1.49 -5.50 4.20
N ALA A 231 0.37 -6.15 3.91
CA ALA A 231 -0.68 -6.43 4.90
C ALA A 231 -0.62 -7.92 5.32
N PRO A 232 0.06 -8.26 6.44
CA PRO A 232 0.16 -9.65 6.89
C PRO A 232 -1.18 -10.19 7.38
N ASN A 233 -1.41 -11.49 7.21
CA ASN A 233 -2.65 -12.17 7.56
C ASN A 233 -3.88 -11.47 6.95
N TYR A 234 -3.88 -11.33 5.61
CA TYR A 234 -4.86 -10.55 4.89
C TYR A 234 -6.29 -10.94 5.25
N CYS A 235 -7.09 -9.96 5.68
CA CYS A 235 -8.47 -10.10 6.16
C CYS A 235 -8.68 -11.12 7.29
N GLY A 236 -7.63 -11.66 7.90
CA GLY A 236 -7.72 -12.80 8.82
C GLY A 236 -8.03 -14.14 8.13
N GLU A 237 -8.04 -14.17 6.80
CA GLU A 237 -8.39 -15.33 5.97
C GLU A 237 -7.16 -15.95 5.31
N PHE A 238 -6.12 -15.16 5.10
CA PHE A 238 -4.85 -15.59 4.53
C PHE A 238 -3.79 -15.69 5.63
N ASP A 239 -2.82 -16.59 5.48
CA ASP A 239 -1.68 -16.70 6.41
C ASP A 239 -0.40 -16.01 5.84
N ASN A 240 -0.57 -15.08 4.88
CA ASN A 240 0.54 -14.39 4.22
C ASN A 240 1.33 -13.47 5.16
N ALA A 241 2.60 -13.27 4.85
CA ALA A 241 3.40 -12.19 5.43
C ALA A 241 3.14 -10.85 4.73
N GLY A 242 3.56 -9.77 5.38
CA GLY A 242 3.72 -8.46 4.75
C GLY A 242 5.18 -8.21 4.42
N ALA A 243 5.51 -7.60 3.29
CA ALA A 243 6.88 -7.20 2.99
C ALA A 243 7.01 -5.73 2.61
N MET A 244 8.23 -5.22 2.76
CA MET A 244 8.68 -3.94 2.22
C MET A 244 10.01 -4.14 1.50
N MET A 245 10.17 -3.48 0.36
CA MET A 245 11.42 -3.49 -0.41
C MET A 245 12.24 -2.25 -0.08
N SER A 246 13.51 -2.44 0.26
CA SER A 246 14.51 -1.38 0.39
C SER A 246 15.38 -1.39 -0.86
N VAL A 247 15.50 -0.23 -1.50
CA VAL A 247 16.38 0.00 -2.65
C VAL A 247 17.50 0.92 -2.18
N ASP A 248 18.75 0.51 -2.36
CA ASP A 248 19.90 1.33 -2.01
C ASP A 248 20.42 2.14 -3.21
N GLU A 249 21.48 2.92 -2.97
CA GLU A 249 22.10 3.83 -3.95
C GLU A 249 22.67 3.10 -5.19
N THR A 250 22.91 1.79 -5.07
CA THR A 250 23.40 0.93 -6.15
C THR A 250 22.28 0.18 -6.87
N LEU A 251 21.03 0.54 -6.56
CA LEU A 251 19.80 -0.15 -6.98
C LEU A 251 19.70 -1.59 -6.45
N MET A 252 20.47 -1.95 -5.42
CA MET A 252 20.32 -3.26 -4.79
C MET A 252 19.01 -3.31 -4.01
N CYS A 253 18.15 -4.26 -4.40
CA CYS A 253 16.87 -4.49 -3.75
C CYS A 253 16.99 -5.55 -2.65
N SER A 254 16.57 -5.21 -1.43
CA SER A 254 16.47 -6.13 -0.29
C SER A 254 15.06 -6.08 0.31
N PHE A 255 14.64 -7.14 1.01
CA PHE A 255 13.28 -7.28 1.52
C PHE A 255 13.28 -7.44 3.04
N GLN A 256 12.40 -6.71 3.70
CA GLN A 256 12.09 -6.89 5.11
C GLN A 256 10.69 -7.48 5.22
N ILE A 257 10.57 -8.62 5.91
CA ILE A 257 9.34 -9.42 5.97
C ILE A 257 8.77 -9.38 7.39
N LEU A 258 7.51 -9.00 7.50
CA LEU A 258 6.68 -9.06 8.69
C LEU A 258 5.74 -10.26 8.59
N LYS A 259 6.15 -11.37 9.21
CA LYS A 259 5.28 -12.54 9.35
C LYS A 259 4.09 -12.23 10.28
N PRO A 260 2.91 -12.82 10.04
CA PRO A 260 1.77 -12.65 10.91
C PRO A 260 2.09 -13.14 12.33
N ALA A 261 1.47 -12.51 13.32
CA ALA A 261 1.64 -12.92 14.71
C ALA A 261 1.09 -14.33 14.91
N GLU A 262 1.81 -15.18 15.64
CA GLU A 262 1.31 -16.51 15.98
C GLU A 262 -0.04 -16.39 16.71
N LYS A 263 -1.06 -17.09 16.21
CA LYS A 263 -2.34 -17.24 16.92
C LYS A 263 -1.99 -17.89 18.26
N LYS A 264 -2.10 -17.14 19.37
CA LYS A 264 -1.95 -17.70 20.72
C LYS A 264 -2.90 -18.90 20.80
N LYS A 265 -2.34 -20.11 20.89
CA LYS A 265 -3.14 -21.30 21.21
C LYS A 265 -3.95 -20.95 22.47
N PRO A 266 -5.27 -21.19 22.50
CA PRO A 266 -6.00 -21.04 23.74
C PRO A 266 -5.29 -21.93 24.75
N ASN A 267 -4.77 -21.35 25.83
CA ASN A 267 -4.09 -22.10 26.88
C ASN A 267 -5.00 -23.26 27.28
N GLY A 268 -4.63 -24.47 26.86
CA GLY A 268 -5.17 -25.70 27.40
C GLY A 268 -4.89 -25.70 28.90
N SER A 269 -5.93 -26.00 29.68
CA SER A 269 -6.02 -26.00 31.14
C SER A 269 -6.54 -24.70 31.80
N ARG A 270 -7.83 -24.43 31.60
CA ARG A 270 -8.61 -23.91 32.74
C ARG A 270 -8.71 -25.06 33.76
N PRO A 271 -8.42 -24.86 35.07
CA PRO A 271 -8.72 -25.85 36.08
C PRO A 271 -10.21 -26.17 36.01
N VAL A 272 -10.55 -27.45 35.90
CA VAL A 272 -11.94 -27.90 35.99
C VAL A 272 -12.46 -27.50 37.37
N THR A 273 -13.51 -26.68 37.40
CA THR A 273 -14.25 -26.36 38.62
C THR A 273 -14.71 -27.68 39.25
N PRO A 274 -14.36 -27.98 40.51
CA PRO A 274 -14.74 -29.25 41.11
C PRO A 274 -16.27 -29.34 41.25
N PRO A 275 -16.89 -30.51 40.99
CA PRO A 275 -18.33 -30.67 41.11
C PRO A 275 -18.79 -30.40 42.55
N ARG A 276 -19.88 -29.65 42.66
CA ARG A 276 -20.53 -29.27 43.92
C ARG A 276 -21.14 -30.51 44.60
N ASN A 277 -20.56 -30.89 45.74
CA ASN A 277 -21.10 -31.72 46.83
C ASN A 277 -21.67 -33.12 46.48
N MET A 278 -20.85 -34.16 46.69
CA MET A 278 -21.37 -35.44 47.20
C MET A 278 -21.39 -35.38 48.73
N VAL A 279 -22.60 -35.39 49.28
CA VAL A 279 -22.87 -35.55 50.71
C VAL A 279 -22.44 -36.95 51.14
N THR A 280 -21.50 -37.06 52.10
CA THR A 280 -21.41 -38.25 52.96
C THR A 280 -21.29 -37.85 54.42
N LYS A 281 -22.09 -38.57 55.21
CA LYS A 281 -22.51 -38.34 56.59
C LYS A 281 -21.34 -38.26 57.58
N GLN A 282 -21.34 -37.24 58.43
CA GLN A 282 -20.70 -37.32 59.75
C GLN A 282 -21.50 -38.30 60.62
N GLY A 283 -20.78 -39.23 61.25
CA GLY A 283 -21.31 -40.07 62.30
C GLY A 283 -21.62 -39.25 63.56
N LYS A 284 -22.66 -39.67 64.28
CA LYS A 284 -22.79 -39.48 65.72
C LYS A 284 -23.25 -40.79 66.34
N LYS A 285 -22.67 -41.04 67.51
CA LYS A 285 -23.08 -41.99 68.55
C LYS A 285 -24.58 -41.95 68.79
#